data_AF-U6DS15-F1
#
_entry.id   AF-U6DS15-F1
#
_cell.length_a   1.000
_cell.length_b   1.000
_cell.length_c   1.000
_cell.angle_alpha   90.00
_cell.angle_beta   90.00
_cell.angle_gamma   90.00
#
_symmetry.space_group_name_H-M   'P 1'
#
loop_
_entity.id
_entity.type
_entity.pdbx_description
1 polymer ?
#
loop_
_entity_poly.entity_id
_entity_poly.type
_entity_poly.pdbx_seq_one_letter_code
_entity_poly.pdbx_strand_id
1 'polypeptide(L)'
;QCEVVGSLKALHKLVDSSQLTADLDGSFPYSHSAWICFRRKLEPFTTNCEDAIVFLQNSVLSLNTPRTLSTAQEVTDLIGKHKAMMKCVLEDALLVALRLEGGAVLARLRTEQLGPSQDCRDAIEAAFRLYNQVDEEVHRLFLAP
;
A
#
# COMPACT_ATOMS: atom_id res chain seq x y z
N GLN A 1 38.96 -5.82 -2.58
CA GLN A 1 39.18 -7.16 -3.15
C GLN A 1 38.04 -8.04 -2.67
N CYS A 2 37.35 -8.76 -3.56
CA CYS A 2 36.23 -9.64 -3.19
C CYS A 2 36.75 -11.08 -3.17
N GLU A 3 36.52 -11.81 -2.07
CA GLU A 3 36.99 -13.19 -1.91
C GLU A 3 35.92 -14.17 -2.41
N VAL A 4 36.33 -15.14 -3.24
CA VAL A 4 35.41 -16.13 -3.81
C VAL A 4 35.31 -17.34 -2.90
N VAL A 5 34.10 -17.66 -2.46
CA VAL A 5 33.80 -18.84 -1.64
C VAL A 5 33.49 -20.02 -2.55
N GLY A 6 34.44 -20.95 -2.69
CA GLY A 6 34.34 -22.08 -3.64
C GLY A 6 33.65 -23.35 -3.12
N SER A 7 33.15 -23.38 -1.89
CA SER A 7 32.49 -24.57 -1.33
C SER A 7 31.50 -24.23 -0.21
N LEU A 8 30.48 -25.07 -0.01
CA LEU A 8 29.52 -24.94 1.11
C LEU A 8 30.24 -24.97 2.47
N LYS A 9 31.27 -25.81 2.64
CA LYS A 9 32.07 -25.85 3.87
C LYS A 9 32.76 -24.51 4.17
N ALA A 10 33.24 -23.80 3.15
CA ALA A 10 33.83 -22.47 3.33
C ALA A 10 32.76 -21.41 3.61
N LEU A 11 31.58 -21.51 2.97
CA LEU A 11 30.44 -20.64 3.22
C LEU A 11 29.97 -20.70 4.68
N HIS A 12 29.82 -21.91 5.22
CA HIS A 12 29.37 -22.15 6.61
C HIS A 12 30.37 -21.70 7.68
N LYS A 13 31.62 -21.39 7.32
CA LYS A 13 32.58 -20.73 8.23
C LYS A 13 32.35 -19.22 8.33
N LEU A 14 31.71 -18.63 7.33
CA LEU A 14 31.51 -17.18 7.19
C LEU A 14 30.07 -16.76 7.52
N VAL A 15 29.11 -17.64 7.25
CA VAL A 15 27.67 -17.37 7.43
C VAL A 15 27.06 -18.49 8.26
N ASP A 16 26.27 -18.11 9.27
CA ASP A 16 25.55 -19.06 10.10
C ASP A 16 24.48 -19.81 9.31
N SER A 17 24.33 -21.12 9.55
CA SER A 17 23.35 -21.96 8.87
C SER A 17 21.90 -21.46 8.99
N SER A 18 21.55 -20.73 10.06
CA SER A 18 20.22 -20.13 10.25
C SER A 18 19.90 -18.99 9.29
N GLN A 19 20.91 -18.46 8.60
CA GLN A 19 20.78 -17.41 7.58
C GLN A 19 20.83 -17.97 6.15
N LEU A 20 21.07 -19.26 5.99
CA LEU A 20 21.16 -19.95 4.71
C LEU A 20 19.87 -20.72 4.43
N THR A 21 19.43 -20.74 3.17
CA THR A 21 18.31 -21.56 2.74
C THR A 21 18.70 -23.04 2.65
N ALA A 22 17.71 -23.92 2.58
CA ALA A 22 17.94 -25.37 2.48
C ALA A 22 18.83 -25.78 1.28
N ASP A 23 18.74 -25.06 0.16
CA ASP A 23 19.59 -25.30 -1.04
C ASP A 23 21.09 -25.05 -0.77
N LEU A 24 21.42 -24.37 0.33
CA LEU A 24 22.77 -24.06 0.79
C LEU A 24 23.12 -24.78 2.10
N ASP A 25 22.45 -25.91 2.39
CA ASP A 25 22.56 -26.68 3.65
C ASP A 25 22.21 -25.87 4.92
N GLY A 26 21.35 -24.86 4.80
CA GLY A 26 20.92 -24.02 5.92
C GLY A 26 19.54 -24.37 6.49
N SER A 27 19.14 -23.66 7.54
CA SER A 27 17.86 -23.82 8.25
C SER A 27 16.92 -22.62 8.12
N PHE A 28 17.28 -21.60 7.32
CA PHE A 28 16.41 -20.45 7.08
C PHE A 28 15.14 -20.88 6.31
N PRO A 29 13.94 -20.63 6.87
CA PRO A 29 12.68 -21.05 6.25
C PRO A 29 12.29 -20.10 5.11
N TYR A 30 12.74 -20.41 3.90
CA TYR A 30 12.41 -19.66 2.69
C TYR A 30 11.71 -20.52 1.64
N SER A 31 10.69 -19.96 1.00
CA SER A 31 10.04 -20.55 -0.18
C SER A 31 9.88 -19.47 -1.25
N HIS A 32 10.56 -19.64 -2.38
CA HIS A 32 10.50 -18.68 -3.47
C HIS A 32 9.09 -18.54 -4.06
N SER A 33 8.37 -19.65 -4.20
CA SER A 33 6.97 -19.63 -4.68
C SER A 33 6.04 -18.88 -3.73
N ALA A 34 6.23 -19.06 -2.43
CA ALA A 34 5.44 -18.33 -1.43
C ALA A 34 5.78 -16.83 -1.46
N TRP A 35 7.07 -16.48 -1.62
CA TRP A 35 7.54 -15.11 -1.81
C TRP A 35 6.93 -14.42 -3.02
N ILE A 36 6.91 -15.08 -4.18
CA ILE A 36 6.25 -14.55 -5.38
C ILE A 36 4.75 -14.36 -5.15
N CYS A 37 4.08 -15.32 -4.53
CA CYS A 37 2.64 -15.23 -4.24
C CYS A 37 2.31 -14.03 -3.34
N PHE A 38 3.11 -13.83 -2.29
CA PHE A 38 3.00 -12.69 -1.39
C PHE A 38 3.20 -11.36 -2.14
N ARG A 39 4.29 -11.22 -2.91
CA ARG A 39 4.59 -9.99 -3.66
C ARG A 39 3.49 -9.63 -4.67
N ARG A 40 2.97 -10.64 -5.39
CA ARG A 40 1.86 -10.45 -6.34
C ARG A 40 0.55 -9.95 -5.70
N LYS A 41 0.38 -10.14 -4.39
CA LYS A 41 -0.77 -9.61 -3.65
C LYS A 41 -0.48 -8.24 -3.06
N LEU A 42 0.73 -8.06 -2.53
CA LEU A 42 1.16 -6.83 -1.88
C LEU A 42 1.31 -5.68 -2.88
N GLU A 43 2.03 -5.89 -3.98
CA GLU A 43 2.38 -4.80 -4.92
C GLU A 43 1.13 -4.13 -5.51
N PRO A 44 0.14 -4.85 -6.08
CA PRO A 44 -1.04 -4.20 -6.64
C PRO A 44 -1.87 -3.51 -5.56
N PHE A 45 -1.93 -4.07 -4.35
CA PHE A 45 -2.64 -3.45 -3.24
C PHE A 45 -2.02 -2.11 -2.84
N THR A 46 -0.68 -2.07 -2.70
CA THR A 46 0.06 -0.83 -2.40
C THR A 46 -0.15 0.21 -3.51
N THR A 47 0.02 -0.16 -4.78
CA THR A 47 -0.21 0.74 -5.92
C THR A 47 -1.64 1.27 -5.96
N ASN A 48 -2.63 0.41 -5.72
CA ASN A 48 -4.03 0.82 -5.67
C ASN A 48 -4.28 1.87 -4.56
N CYS A 49 -3.68 1.69 -3.38
CA CYS A 49 -3.79 2.69 -2.31
C CYS A 49 -3.12 4.02 -2.70
N GLU A 50 -1.93 3.97 -3.30
CA GLU A 50 -1.21 5.17 -3.76
C GLU A 50 -2.00 5.95 -4.82
N ASP A 51 -2.52 5.25 -5.83
CA ASP A 51 -3.34 5.84 -6.89
C ASP A 51 -4.62 6.47 -6.32
N ALA A 52 -5.27 5.79 -5.39
CA ALA A 52 -6.44 6.31 -4.67
C ALA A 52 -6.11 7.58 -3.87
N ILE A 53 -4.99 7.59 -3.15
CA ILE A 53 -4.52 8.77 -2.39
C ILE A 53 -4.28 9.95 -3.33
N VAL A 54 -3.56 9.74 -4.44
CA VAL A 54 -3.29 10.79 -5.43
C VAL A 54 -4.58 11.35 -6.02
N PHE A 55 -5.53 10.48 -6.39
CA PHE A 55 -6.83 10.88 -6.89
C PHE A 55 -7.62 11.74 -5.88
N LEU A 56 -7.66 11.31 -4.60
CA LEU A 56 -8.36 12.03 -3.54
C LEU A 56 -7.71 13.38 -3.24
N GLN A 57 -6.38 13.43 -3.14
CA GLN A 57 -5.64 14.67 -2.91
C GLN A 57 -5.86 15.67 -4.04
N ASN A 58 -5.82 15.22 -5.29
CA ASN A 58 -6.11 16.07 -6.46
C ASN A 58 -7.55 16.60 -6.43
N SER A 59 -8.51 15.78 -5.99
CA SER A 59 -9.91 16.18 -5.83
C SER A 59 -10.07 17.27 -4.75
N VAL A 60 -9.41 17.10 -3.60
CA VAL A 60 -9.40 18.10 -2.52
C VAL A 60 -8.73 19.40 -2.95
N LEU A 61 -7.60 19.34 -3.65
CA LEU A 61 -6.91 20.53 -4.18
C LEU A 61 -7.76 21.29 -5.20
N SER A 62 -8.54 20.57 -6.02
CA SER A 62 -9.47 21.17 -6.98
C SER A 62 -10.62 21.94 -6.30
N LEU A 63 -11.01 21.55 -5.07
CA LEU A 63 -11.98 22.30 -4.27
C LEU A 63 -11.35 23.53 -3.61
N ASN A 64 -10.19 23.34 -3.00
CA ASN A 64 -9.51 24.37 -2.22
C ASN A 64 -8.73 25.38 -3.08
N THR A 65 -8.95 25.40 -4.40
CA THR A 65 -8.28 26.35 -5.28
C THR A 65 -8.65 27.78 -4.85
N PRO A 66 -7.68 28.64 -4.44
CA PRO A 66 -7.99 29.95 -3.89
C PRO A 66 -8.78 30.79 -4.90
N ARG A 67 -10.04 31.06 -4.58
CA ARG A 67 -10.91 31.94 -5.36
C ARG A 67 -11.69 32.82 -4.41
N THR A 68 -11.71 34.11 -4.69
CA THR A 68 -12.63 35.03 -4.02
C THR A 68 -14.04 34.72 -4.52
N LEU A 69 -14.85 34.07 -3.68
CA LEU A 69 -16.27 33.87 -3.94
C LEU A 69 -16.98 35.17 -3.57
N SER A 70 -17.43 35.91 -4.58
CA SER A 70 -18.02 37.25 -4.44
C SER A 70 -19.54 37.24 -4.63
N THR A 71 -20.09 36.16 -5.18
CA THR A 71 -21.52 36.02 -5.45
C THR A 71 -22.12 34.74 -4.87
N ALA A 72 -23.42 34.77 -4.57
CA ALA A 72 -24.16 33.57 -4.13
C ALA A 72 -24.18 32.45 -5.19
N GLN A 73 -24.07 32.80 -6.47
CA GLN A 73 -23.98 31.83 -7.56
C GLN A 73 -22.67 31.05 -7.49
N GLU A 74 -21.53 31.72 -7.30
CA GLU A 74 -20.22 31.07 -7.20
C GLU A 74 -20.14 30.10 -6.01
N VAL A 75 -20.79 30.44 -4.88
CA VAL A 75 -20.93 29.55 -3.73
C VAL A 75 -21.78 28.32 -4.08
N THR A 76 -22.90 28.52 -4.78
CA THR A 76 -23.80 27.43 -5.20
C THR A 76 -23.09 26.48 -6.17
N ASP A 77 -22.31 27.01 -7.10
CA ASP A 77 -21.53 26.23 -8.07
C ASP A 77 -20.45 25.40 -7.37
N LEU A 78 -19.77 25.97 -6.36
CA LEU A 78 -18.77 25.24 -5.56
C LEU A 78 -19.41 24.07 -4.80
N ILE A 79 -20.55 24.30 -4.14
CA ILE A 79 -21.32 23.23 -3.47
C ILE A 79 -21.73 22.14 -4.47
N GLY A 80 -22.17 22.54 -5.66
CA GLY A 80 -22.49 21.62 -6.75
C GLY A 80 -21.31 20.76 -7.17
N LYS A 81 -20.13 21.39 -7.36
CA LYS A 81 -18.88 20.71 -7.68
C LYS A 81 -18.46 19.73 -6.57
N HIS A 82 -18.53 20.15 -5.32
CA HIS A 82 -18.22 19.31 -4.16
C HIS A 82 -19.12 18.06 -4.13
N LYS A 83 -20.44 18.23 -4.28
CA LYS A 83 -21.39 17.10 -4.33
C LYS A 83 -21.10 16.14 -5.49
N ALA A 84 -20.76 16.67 -6.67
CA ALA A 84 -20.42 15.86 -7.82
C ALA A 84 -19.15 15.02 -7.57
N MET A 85 -18.11 15.61 -6.98
CA MET A 85 -16.89 14.86 -6.65
C MET A 85 -17.10 13.82 -5.56
N MET A 86 -17.92 14.12 -4.55
CA MET A 86 -18.31 13.11 -3.54
C MET A 86 -18.97 11.91 -4.20
N LYS A 87 -19.86 12.16 -5.18
CA LYS A 87 -20.51 11.10 -5.94
C LYS A 87 -19.49 10.29 -6.74
N CYS A 88 -18.57 10.94 -7.45
CA CYS A 88 -17.51 10.24 -8.19
C CYS A 88 -16.67 9.34 -7.28
N VAL A 89 -16.30 9.82 -6.09
CA VAL A 89 -15.50 9.09 -5.10
C VAL A 89 -16.24 7.87 -4.54
N LEU A 90 -17.55 7.98 -4.33
CA LEU A 90 -18.39 6.87 -3.88
C LEU A 90 -18.64 5.82 -4.96
N GLU A 91 -18.58 6.21 -6.23
CA GLU A 91 -18.81 5.34 -7.40
C GLU A 91 -17.52 4.84 -8.04
N ASP A 92 -16.37 5.39 -7.66
CA ASP A 92 -15.06 5.01 -8.20
C ASP A 92 -14.74 3.55 -7.87
N ALA A 93 -14.50 2.75 -8.91
CA ALA A 93 -14.34 1.31 -8.78
C ALA A 93 -13.15 0.92 -7.90
N LEU A 94 -12.06 1.69 -7.95
CA LEU A 94 -10.86 1.43 -7.16
C LEU A 94 -11.13 1.69 -5.68
N LEU A 95 -11.72 2.84 -5.34
CA LEU A 95 -12.09 3.18 -3.96
C LEU A 95 -13.15 2.24 -3.38
N VAL A 96 -14.13 1.84 -4.19
CA VAL A 96 -15.13 0.83 -3.79
C VAL A 96 -14.46 -0.51 -3.49
N ALA A 97 -13.55 -0.98 -4.36
CA ALA A 97 -12.83 -2.22 -4.14
C ALA A 97 -11.97 -2.17 -2.86
N LEU A 98 -11.22 -1.08 -2.66
CA LEU A 98 -10.42 -0.89 -1.45
C LEU A 98 -11.29 -0.92 -0.19
N ARG A 99 -12.44 -0.23 -0.18
CA ARG A 99 -13.36 -0.21 0.96
C ARG A 99 -13.98 -1.58 1.26
N LEU A 100 -14.31 -2.36 0.23
CA LEU A 100 -14.97 -3.66 0.41
C LEU A 100 -13.98 -4.77 0.77
N GLU A 101 -12.79 -4.76 0.18
CA GLU A 101 -11.88 -5.90 0.22
C GLU A 101 -10.54 -5.60 0.91
N GLY A 102 -10.17 -4.33 1.09
CA GLY A 102 -8.83 -3.96 1.55
C GLY A 102 -8.46 -4.53 2.91
N GLY A 103 -9.39 -4.52 3.87
CA GLY A 103 -9.19 -5.17 5.16
C GLY A 103 -8.95 -6.68 5.06
N ALA A 104 -9.67 -7.38 4.16
CA ALA A 104 -9.48 -8.81 3.93
C ALA A 104 -8.14 -9.11 3.23
N VAL A 105 -7.72 -8.25 2.29
CA VAL A 105 -6.41 -8.34 1.65
C VAL A 105 -5.29 -8.16 2.68
N LEU A 106 -5.37 -7.16 3.54
CA LEU A 106 -4.40 -6.92 4.62
C LEU A 106 -4.33 -8.07 5.63
N ALA A 107 -5.49 -8.59 6.05
CA ALA A 107 -5.56 -9.74 6.94
C ALA A 107 -4.86 -10.96 6.32
N ARG A 108 -5.13 -11.23 5.04
CA ARG A 108 -4.47 -12.31 4.30
C ARG A 108 -2.97 -12.10 4.18
N LEU A 109 -2.52 -10.89 3.84
CA LEU A 109 -1.08 -10.56 3.77
C LEU A 109 -0.37 -10.81 5.12
N ARG A 110 -1.03 -10.51 6.25
CA ARG A 110 -0.51 -10.82 7.59
C ARG A 110 -0.44 -12.32 7.86
N THR A 111 -1.44 -13.09 7.45
CA THR A 111 -1.44 -14.56 7.64
C THR A 111 -0.46 -15.27 6.72
N GLU A 112 -0.23 -14.75 5.52
CA GLU A 112 0.69 -15.31 4.52
C GLU A 112 2.13 -14.81 4.71
N GLN A 113 2.43 -14.16 5.83
CA GLN A 113 3.76 -13.66 6.15
C GLN A 113 4.80 -14.78 6.11
N LEU A 114 5.88 -14.53 5.37
CA LEU A 114 6.89 -15.54 5.06
C LEU A 114 8.00 -15.53 6.09
N GLY A 115 7.78 -16.31 7.15
CA GLY A 115 8.76 -16.50 8.22
C GLY A 115 9.05 -15.22 9.01
N PRO A 116 10.14 -15.20 9.81
CA PRO A 116 10.42 -14.12 10.74
C PRO A 116 11.05 -12.88 10.08
N SER A 117 11.10 -12.80 8.74
CA SER A 117 11.70 -11.68 8.00
C SER A 117 11.08 -10.35 8.43
N GLN A 118 11.93 -9.43 8.89
CA GLN A 118 11.52 -8.08 9.26
C GLN A 118 11.01 -7.30 8.04
N ASP A 119 11.63 -7.50 6.87
CA ASP A 119 11.27 -6.81 5.63
C ASP A 119 9.81 -7.09 5.22
N CYS A 120 9.36 -8.34 5.37
CA CYS A 120 7.96 -8.70 5.07
C CYS A 120 6.99 -8.01 6.03
N ARG A 121 7.34 -7.91 7.32
CA ARG A 121 6.53 -7.18 8.32
C ARG A 121 6.44 -5.70 7.98
N ASP A 122 7.59 -5.08 7.69
CA ASP A 122 7.68 -3.65 7.41
C ASP A 122 6.90 -3.29 6.14
N ALA A 123 6.95 -4.14 5.12
CA ALA A 123 6.21 -3.94 3.89
C ALA A 123 4.68 -4.04 4.09
N ILE A 124 4.22 -4.98 4.92
CA ILE A 124 2.79 -5.09 5.29
C ILE A 124 2.35 -3.87 6.11
N GLU A 125 3.19 -3.42 7.03
CA GLU A 125 2.91 -2.23 7.85
C GLU A 125 2.84 -0.97 7.00
N ALA A 126 3.73 -0.81 6.02
CA ALA A 126 3.66 0.28 5.05
C ALA A 126 2.36 0.24 4.24
N ALA A 127 1.95 -0.94 3.75
CA ALA A 127 0.68 -1.12 3.05
C ALA A 127 -0.53 -0.80 3.94
N PHE A 128 -0.48 -1.16 5.23
CA PHE A 128 -1.52 -0.81 6.21
C PHE A 128 -1.62 0.71 6.40
N ARG A 129 -0.49 1.42 6.49
CA ARG A 129 -0.49 2.89 6.60
C ARG A 129 -1.11 3.53 5.36
N LEU A 130 -0.74 3.07 4.16
CA LEU A 130 -1.33 3.57 2.91
C LEU A 130 -2.84 3.35 2.88
N TYR A 131 -3.30 2.16 3.27
CA TYR A 131 -4.73 1.86 3.33
C TYR A 131 -5.49 2.79 4.29
N ASN A 132 -4.95 3.03 5.49
CA ASN A 132 -5.58 3.98 6.42
C ASN A 132 -5.54 5.42 5.90
N GLN A 133 -4.47 5.79 5.19
CA GLN A 133 -4.36 7.11 4.58
C GLN A 133 -5.45 7.33 3.51
N VAL A 134 -5.84 6.30 2.75
CA VAL A 134 -7.00 6.39 1.83
C VAL A 134 -8.25 6.85 2.59
N ASP A 135 -8.55 6.23 3.74
CA ASP A 135 -9.71 6.61 4.57
C ASP A 135 -9.60 8.06 5.08
N GLU A 136 -8.41 8.49 5.50
CA GLU A 136 -8.16 9.87 5.93
C GLU A 136 -8.37 10.89 4.80
N GLU A 137 -7.94 10.58 3.58
CA GLU A 137 -8.11 11.43 2.41
C GLU A 137 -9.58 11.52 1.95
N VAL A 138 -10.33 10.40 2.03
CA VAL A 138 -11.79 10.41 1.84
C VAL A 138 -12.46 11.31 2.86
N HIS A 139 -12.06 11.21 4.13
CA HIS A 139 -12.60 12.06 5.18
C HIS A 139 -12.26 13.55 4.96
N ARG A 140 -11.06 13.85 4.48
CA ARG A 140 -10.66 15.22 4.13
C ARG A 140 -11.49 15.79 3.00
N LEU A 141 -11.81 14.99 1.99
CA LEU A 141 -12.72 15.40 0.92
C LEU A 141 -14.13 15.66 1.44
N PHE A 142 -14.61 14.83 2.37
CA PHE A 142 -15.89 15.03 3.03
C PHE A 142 -15.96 16.35 3.82
N LEU A 143 -14.86 16.76 4.45
CA LEU A 143 -14.76 18.00 5.22
C LEU A 143 -14.34 19.22 4.39
N ALA A 144 -14.03 19.05 3.10
CA ALA A 144 -13.58 20.16 2.25
C ALA A 144 -14.73 21.18 2.06
N PRO A 145 -14.45 22.49 2.21
CA PRO A 145 -15.44 23.56 2.11
C PRO A 145 -16.02 23.77 0.70
#